data_AF-A0A7X3VHK7-F1
#
_entry.id   AF-A0A7X3VHK7-F1
#
_cell.length_a   1.000
_cell.length_b   1.000
_cell.length_c   1.000
_cell.angle_alpha   90.00
_cell.angle_beta   90.00
_cell.angle_gamma   90.00
#
_symmetry.space_group_name_H-M   'P 1'
#
loop_
_entity.id
_entity.type
_entity.pdbx_description
1 polymer ?
#
loop_
_entity_poly.entity_id
_entity_poly.type
_entity_poly.pdbx_seq_one_letter_code
_entity_poly.pdbx_strand_id
1 'polypeptide(L)'
;LLGPPEMQVPNIAMNVFGDPFGKIGPPSAGPGTGGGIGSGRGTGVGSGTGGGLGPGSGGGTGGGVFRVGGGVSAPRLIKKVEPEYSEEARKAKYQGTVVLAVQVWEDGRAHNVRIVRSLGLGLDEKAIEAVRQWRFVPGRKENKPVKVAATIEVNFRLL
;
A
#
# COMPACT_ATOMS: atom_id res chain seq x y z
N LEU A 1 31.52 45.81 39.23
CA LEU A 1 31.82 45.44 37.83
C LEU A 1 30.71 46.05 36.97
N LEU A 2 30.87 47.31 36.57
CA LEU A 2 29.85 48.10 35.85
C LEU A 2 30.39 48.34 34.43
N GLY A 3 29.75 47.73 33.43
CA GLY A 3 30.11 47.91 32.02
C GLY A 3 29.67 49.29 31.49
N PRO A 4 30.24 49.76 30.36
CA PRO A 4 29.95 51.08 29.81
C PRO A 4 28.46 51.23 29.41
N PRO A 5 27.85 52.41 29.62
CA PRO A 5 26.40 52.63 29.47
C PRO A 5 25.87 52.59 28.03
N GLU A 6 26.76 52.43 27.03
CA GLU A 6 26.43 52.45 25.60
C GLU A 6 26.51 51.08 24.93
N MET A 7 26.54 49.98 25.71
CA MET A 7 26.51 48.64 25.13
C MET A 7 25.12 48.37 24.53
N GLN A 8 24.95 48.79 23.29
CA GLN A 8 23.76 48.54 22.49
C GLN A 8 23.75 47.04 22.18
N VAL A 9 23.11 46.26 23.05
CA VAL A 9 22.85 44.85 22.79
C VAL A 9 22.12 44.75 21.45
N PRO A 10 22.60 43.94 20.50
CA PRO A 10 21.91 43.80 19.23
C PRO A 10 20.48 43.37 19.53
N ASN A 11 19.51 44.15 19.03
CA ASN A 11 18.11 43.79 19.10
C ASN A 11 17.90 42.64 18.11
N ILE A 12 18.24 41.43 18.55
CA ILE A 12 17.97 40.21 17.80
C ILE A 12 16.46 40.12 17.72
N ALA A 13 15.91 40.39 16.53
CA ALA A 13 14.51 40.17 16.24
C ALA A 13 14.21 38.67 16.46
N MET A 14 13.83 38.31 17.68
CA MET A 14 13.56 36.92 18.11
C MET A 14 12.40 36.27 17.34
N ASN A 15 11.72 37.05 16.50
CA ASN A 15 10.67 36.65 15.59
C ASN A 15 11.18 36.10 14.24
N VAL A 16 12.50 36.12 13.97
CA VAL A 16 13.09 35.53 12.75
C VAL A 16 14.15 34.49 13.12
N PHE A 17 13.71 33.33 13.58
CA PHE A 17 14.56 32.13 13.62
C PHE A 17 14.60 31.52 12.20
N GLY A 18 15.72 31.65 11.48
CA GLY A 18 15.89 31.08 10.13
C GLY A 18 17.14 31.56 9.39
N ASP A 19 17.41 31.01 8.21
CA ASP A 19 18.48 31.44 7.30
C ASP A 19 18.22 32.90 6.83
N PRO A 20 19.15 33.85 7.06
CA PRO A 20 19.00 35.25 6.64
C PRO A 20 18.89 35.44 5.12
N PHE A 21 19.27 34.46 4.31
CA PHE A 21 19.07 34.44 2.85
C PHE A 21 17.84 33.64 2.40
N GLY A 22 17.11 33.06 3.35
CA GLY A 22 15.87 32.33 3.10
C GLY A 22 14.79 33.24 2.54
N LYS A 23 14.42 33.05 1.28
CA LYS A 23 13.25 33.72 0.71
C LYS A 23 11.99 33.08 1.29
N ILE A 24 11.26 33.84 2.11
CA ILE A 24 9.91 33.44 2.55
C ILE A 24 9.03 33.44 1.30
N GLY A 25 8.61 32.24 0.90
CA GLY A 25 7.76 32.01 -0.26
C GLY A 25 6.73 30.93 0.02
N PRO A 26 5.82 30.65 -0.93
CA PRO A 26 4.90 29.53 -0.81
C PRO A 26 5.67 28.25 -0.50
N PRO A 27 5.15 27.37 0.39
CA PRO A 27 5.79 26.10 0.66
C PRO A 27 6.00 25.33 -0.64
N SER A 28 7.24 24.85 -0.86
CA SER A 28 7.58 24.07 -2.05
C SER A 28 6.90 22.70 -1.99
N ALA A 29 6.16 22.37 -3.04
CA ALA A 29 5.65 21.01 -3.25
C ALA A 29 6.69 20.08 -3.90
N GLY A 30 7.92 20.54 -4.17
CA GLY A 30 8.96 19.78 -4.87
C GLY A 30 9.07 20.12 -6.36
N PRO A 31 10.07 19.55 -7.07
CA PRO A 31 10.38 19.89 -8.47
C PRO A 31 9.44 19.24 -9.51
N GLY A 32 8.44 18.47 -9.06
CA GLY A 32 7.49 17.79 -9.94
C GLY A 32 6.50 18.71 -10.68
N THR A 33 5.65 18.13 -11.52
CA THR A 33 4.60 18.85 -12.26
C THR A 33 3.21 18.25 -12.02
N GLY A 34 2.12 19.01 -12.15
CA GLY A 34 0.76 18.49 -12.05
C GLY A 34 0.06 18.65 -10.69
N GLY A 35 0.56 19.53 -9.82
CA GLY A 35 -0.09 19.92 -8.55
C GLY A 35 0.10 18.94 -7.38
N GLY A 36 0.88 17.87 -7.58
CA GLY A 36 1.27 16.92 -6.54
C GLY A 36 2.50 17.35 -5.73
N ILE A 37 2.84 16.56 -4.71
CA ILE A 37 4.02 16.78 -3.85
C ILE A 37 5.13 15.79 -4.23
N GLY A 38 6.34 16.25 -4.54
CA GLY A 38 7.51 15.42 -4.83
C GLY A 38 8.17 15.79 -6.16
N SER A 39 8.88 14.83 -6.74
CA SER A 39 9.58 14.96 -8.02
C SER A 39 8.84 14.35 -9.22
N GLY A 40 7.63 13.81 -8.97
CA GLY A 40 6.82 13.11 -9.96
C GLY A 40 6.01 14.01 -10.90
N ARG A 41 5.14 13.38 -11.72
CA ARG A 41 4.22 14.04 -12.65
C ARG A 41 2.77 13.64 -12.37
N GLY A 42 1.96 14.54 -11.86
CA GLY A 42 0.53 14.32 -11.57
C GLY A 42 0.12 14.93 -10.24
N THR A 43 -1.06 14.56 -9.77
CA THR A 43 -1.67 15.07 -8.53
C THR A 43 -1.23 14.30 -7.27
N GLY A 44 -0.37 13.29 -7.43
CA GLY A 44 0.07 12.38 -6.38
C GLY A 44 1.17 12.93 -5.46
N VAL A 45 1.64 12.08 -4.55
CA VAL A 45 2.75 12.38 -3.62
C VAL A 45 3.92 11.44 -3.87
N GLY A 46 5.00 11.85 -4.50
CA GLY A 46 6.21 11.05 -4.71
C GLY A 46 6.93 11.32 -6.03
N SER A 47 7.73 10.35 -6.48
CA SER A 47 8.50 10.42 -7.73
C SER A 47 7.79 9.74 -8.92
N GLY A 48 6.57 9.26 -8.73
CA GLY A 48 5.79 8.56 -9.75
C GLY A 48 5.05 9.45 -10.74
N THR A 49 4.31 8.85 -11.67
CA THR A 49 3.42 9.54 -12.62
C THR A 49 1.96 9.19 -12.33
N GLY A 50 1.13 10.17 -11.94
CA GLY A 50 -0.30 9.98 -11.66
C GLY A 50 -0.73 10.55 -10.30
N GLY A 51 -1.93 10.15 -9.85
CA GLY A 51 -2.51 10.59 -8.56
C GLY A 51 -2.09 9.74 -7.35
N GLY A 52 -1.09 8.88 -7.51
CA GLY A 52 -0.65 7.91 -6.50
C GLY A 52 0.34 8.45 -5.47
N LEU A 53 0.66 7.64 -4.47
CA LEU A 53 1.74 7.89 -3.52
C LEU A 53 3.00 7.12 -3.97
N GLY A 54 4.21 7.65 -3.79
CA GLY A 54 5.47 6.96 -4.08
C GLY A 54 5.85 6.81 -5.57
N PRO A 55 6.88 6.00 -5.86
CA PRO A 55 7.37 5.75 -7.22
C PRO A 55 6.47 4.74 -7.97
N GLY A 56 6.14 5.01 -9.23
CA GLY A 56 5.30 4.15 -10.07
C GLY A 56 4.41 4.95 -11.02
N SER A 57 3.42 4.31 -11.64
CA SER A 57 2.45 4.98 -12.54
C SER A 57 1.00 4.68 -12.15
N GLY A 58 0.14 5.70 -12.12
CA GLY A 58 -1.29 5.61 -11.77
C GLY A 58 -1.61 6.13 -10.37
N GLY A 59 -2.72 5.66 -9.79
CA GLY A 59 -3.24 6.08 -8.48
C GLY A 59 -2.84 5.17 -7.30
N GLY A 60 -1.80 4.35 -7.44
CA GLY A 60 -1.35 3.41 -6.41
C GLY A 60 -0.36 4.03 -5.41
N THR A 61 0.10 3.28 -4.40
CA THR A 61 1.06 3.75 -3.38
C THR A 61 2.52 3.42 -3.70
N GLY A 62 2.82 3.22 -4.99
CA GLY A 62 4.14 2.81 -5.46
C GLY A 62 4.46 1.35 -5.13
N GLY A 63 5.45 0.79 -5.84
CA GLY A 63 5.84 -0.63 -5.72
C GLY A 63 5.32 -1.56 -6.83
N GLY A 64 4.76 -1.01 -7.91
CA GLY A 64 4.40 -1.78 -9.11
C GLY A 64 3.14 -2.67 -8.98
N VAL A 65 2.39 -2.53 -7.88
CA VAL A 65 1.12 -3.25 -7.67
C VAL A 65 -0.04 -2.33 -8.02
N PHE A 66 -0.78 -2.71 -9.05
CA PHE A 66 -1.99 -2.02 -9.47
C PHE A 66 -3.17 -2.43 -8.58
N ARG A 67 -4.12 -1.52 -8.39
CA ARG A 67 -5.43 -1.82 -7.81
C ARG A 67 -6.45 -1.95 -8.93
N VAL A 68 -7.46 -2.79 -8.72
CA VAL A 68 -8.59 -2.94 -9.64
C VAL A 68 -9.28 -1.58 -9.82
N GLY A 69 -9.56 -1.21 -11.07
CA GLY A 69 -10.14 0.10 -11.42
C GLY A 69 -9.26 0.92 -12.38
N GLY A 70 -9.82 1.96 -13.00
CA GLY A 70 -9.08 2.86 -13.91
C GLY A 70 -8.44 2.16 -15.12
N GLY A 71 -9.12 1.16 -15.69
CA GLY A 71 -8.62 0.37 -16.83
C GLY A 71 -7.82 -0.88 -16.46
N VAL A 72 -7.67 -1.18 -15.16
CA VAL A 72 -7.08 -2.43 -14.65
C VAL A 72 -8.18 -3.45 -14.38
N SER A 73 -8.14 -4.61 -15.04
CA SER A 73 -9.09 -5.69 -14.80
C SER A 73 -8.78 -6.46 -13.51
N ALA A 74 -9.84 -6.92 -12.83
CA ALA A 74 -9.72 -7.76 -11.66
C ALA A 74 -9.17 -9.15 -12.02
N PRO A 75 -8.30 -9.74 -11.20
CA PRO A 75 -7.89 -11.12 -11.39
C PRO A 75 -9.09 -12.05 -11.18
N ARG A 76 -9.19 -13.09 -12.01
CA ARG A 76 -10.28 -14.08 -11.94
C ARG A 76 -9.75 -15.41 -11.42
N LEU A 77 -10.44 -16.02 -10.46
CA LEU A 77 -10.07 -17.35 -9.94
C LEU A 77 -10.27 -18.41 -11.03
N ILE A 78 -9.22 -19.16 -11.35
CA ILE A 78 -9.25 -20.28 -12.31
C ILE A 78 -9.38 -21.60 -11.55
N LYS A 79 -8.49 -21.79 -10.57
CA LYS A 79 -8.43 -23.01 -9.77
C LYS A 79 -8.46 -22.64 -8.30
N LYS A 80 -9.51 -23.11 -7.63
CA LYS A 80 -9.66 -23.08 -6.17
C LYS A 80 -9.25 -24.43 -5.62
N VAL A 81 -8.43 -24.42 -4.58
CA VAL A 81 -8.18 -25.59 -3.73
C VAL A 81 -8.87 -25.31 -2.40
N GLU A 82 -9.69 -26.24 -1.91
CA GLU A 82 -10.32 -26.08 -0.61
C GLU A 82 -9.26 -26.19 0.49
N PRO A 83 -9.25 -25.25 1.45
CA PRO A 83 -8.29 -25.30 2.55
C PRO A 83 -8.60 -26.48 3.45
N GLU A 84 -7.54 -27.13 3.93
CA GLU A 84 -7.69 -28.16 4.95
C GLU A 84 -8.10 -27.54 6.28
N TYR A 85 -8.98 -28.21 7.00
CA TYR A 85 -9.31 -27.86 8.37
C TYR A 85 -8.19 -28.26 9.32
N SER A 86 -7.85 -27.39 10.27
CA SER A 86 -7.01 -27.79 11.39
C SER A 86 -7.78 -28.74 12.32
N GLU A 87 -7.07 -29.69 12.93
CA GLU A 87 -7.65 -30.63 13.90
C GLU A 87 -8.30 -29.90 15.09
N GLU A 88 -7.71 -28.78 15.51
CA GLU A 88 -8.22 -27.93 16.60
C GLU A 88 -9.54 -27.27 16.23
N ALA A 89 -9.63 -26.65 15.04
CA ALA A 89 -10.88 -26.04 14.57
C ALA A 89 -11.97 -27.08 14.31
N ARG A 90 -11.59 -28.28 13.86
CA ARG A 90 -12.52 -29.39 13.65
C ARG A 90 -13.12 -29.88 14.97
N LYS A 91 -12.29 -30.06 16.01
CA LYS A 91 -12.75 -30.42 17.37
C LYS A 91 -13.64 -29.33 17.98
N ALA A 92 -13.29 -28.08 17.76
CA ALA A 92 -14.06 -26.92 18.24
C ALA A 92 -15.31 -26.62 17.39
N LYS A 93 -15.55 -27.35 16.29
CA LYS A 93 -16.60 -27.07 15.28
C LYS A 93 -16.60 -25.61 14.82
N TYR A 94 -15.42 -25.02 14.75
CA TYR A 94 -15.27 -23.60 14.51
C TYR A 94 -15.46 -23.27 13.02
N GLN A 95 -16.24 -22.23 12.74
CA GLN A 95 -16.60 -21.82 11.38
C GLN A 95 -16.43 -20.31 11.24
N GLY A 96 -16.15 -19.87 10.02
CA GLY A 96 -16.08 -18.46 9.71
C GLY A 96 -15.31 -18.16 8.43
N THR A 97 -14.99 -16.89 8.23
CA THR A 97 -14.34 -16.41 7.01
C THR A 97 -13.02 -15.73 7.34
N VAL A 98 -11.92 -16.28 6.82
CA VAL A 98 -10.60 -15.65 6.84
C VAL A 98 -10.51 -14.71 5.64
N VAL A 99 -10.10 -13.47 5.86
CA VAL A 99 -9.90 -12.49 4.79
C VAL A 99 -8.40 -12.31 4.58
N LEU A 100 -7.93 -12.58 3.36
CA LEU A 100 -6.54 -12.52 2.95
C LEU A 100 -6.36 -11.44 1.87
N ALA A 101 -5.38 -10.56 2.04
CA ALA A 101 -4.92 -9.68 0.97
C ALA A 101 -3.76 -10.36 0.24
N VAL A 102 -3.87 -10.49 -1.08
CA VAL A 102 -2.85 -11.10 -1.92
C VAL A 102 -2.49 -10.22 -3.10
N GLN A 103 -1.32 -10.44 -3.67
CA GLN A 103 -0.89 -9.81 -4.90
C GLN A 103 -0.81 -10.88 -5.98
N VAL A 104 -1.73 -10.83 -6.94
CA VAL A 104 -1.69 -11.71 -8.11
C VAL A 104 -0.67 -11.16 -9.09
N TRP A 105 0.36 -11.95 -9.37
CA TRP A 105 1.41 -11.60 -10.33
C TRP A 105 1.00 -11.94 -11.76
N GLU A 106 1.83 -11.53 -12.72
CA GLU A 106 1.61 -11.73 -14.16
C GLU A 106 1.56 -13.21 -14.56
N ASP A 107 2.14 -14.09 -13.74
CA ASP A 107 2.12 -15.55 -13.88
C ASP A 107 0.81 -16.19 -13.38
N GLY A 108 -0.11 -15.38 -12.83
CA GLY A 108 -1.38 -15.85 -12.28
C GLY A 108 -1.25 -16.51 -10.90
N ARG A 109 -0.11 -16.37 -10.22
CA ARG A 109 0.10 -16.89 -8.86
C ARG A 109 -0.08 -15.79 -7.83
N ALA A 110 -0.68 -16.17 -6.70
CA ALA A 110 -0.79 -15.29 -5.54
C ALA A 110 0.55 -15.22 -4.79
N HIS A 111 1.07 -14.01 -4.65
CA HIS A 111 2.27 -13.68 -3.90
C HIS A 111 1.95 -12.67 -2.79
N ASN A 112 2.87 -12.50 -1.84
CA ASN A 112 2.76 -11.52 -0.74
C ASN A 112 1.40 -11.61 -0.02
N VAL A 113 1.02 -12.82 0.37
CA VAL A 113 -0.22 -13.12 1.09
C VAL A 113 -0.13 -12.55 2.50
N ARG A 114 -1.11 -11.73 2.88
CA ARG A 114 -1.22 -11.12 4.21
C ARG A 114 -2.61 -11.37 4.78
N ILE A 115 -2.68 -11.66 6.07
CA ILE A 115 -3.96 -11.82 6.77
C ILE A 115 -4.51 -10.43 7.07
N VAL A 116 -5.71 -10.15 6.56
CA VAL A 116 -6.47 -8.94 6.88
C VAL A 116 -7.40 -9.20 8.06
N ARG A 117 -8.01 -10.39 8.08
CA ARG A 117 -8.88 -10.85 9.16
C ARG A 117 -8.53 -12.29 9.51
N SER A 118 -7.98 -12.48 10.69
CA SER A 118 -7.69 -13.80 11.26
C SER A 118 -8.96 -14.42 11.84
N LEU A 119 -9.08 -15.73 11.73
CA LEU A 119 -10.09 -16.51 12.43
C LEU A 119 -9.52 -17.21 13.68
N GLY A 120 -8.22 -17.52 13.68
CA GLY A 120 -7.55 -18.28 14.74
C GLY A 120 -7.67 -19.81 14.58
N LEU A 121 -7.27 -20.53 15.63
CA LEU A 121 -7.30 -22.02 15.71
C LEU A 121 -6.54 -22.73 14.57
N GLY A 122 -5.46 -22.16 14.06
CA GLY A 122 -4.67 -22.76 12.98
C GLY A 122 -5.32 -22.73 11.59
N LEU A 123 -6.48 -22.07 11.43
CA LEU A 123 -7.16 -21.93 10.13
C LEU A 123 -6.47 -20.88 9.25
N ASP A 124 -5.77 -19.93 9.85
CA ASP A 124 -5.11 -18.84 9.13
C ASP A 124 -3.94 -19.39 8.28
N GLU A 125 -3.12 -20.27 8.85
CA GLU A 125 -2.02 -20.96 8.17
C GLU A 125 -2.56 -21.83 7.03
N LYS A 126 -3.61 -22.61 7.30
CA LYS A 126 -4.26 -23.45 6.29
C LYS A 126 -4.88 -22.65 5.14
N ALA A 127 -5.44 -21.47 5.44
CA ALA A 127 -5.94 -20.56 4.43
C ALA A 127 -4.79 -20.03 3.54
N ILE A 128 -3.64 -19.68 4.13
CA ILE A 128 -2.46 -19.22 3.38
C ILE A 128 -1.93 -20.33 2.48
N GLU A 129 -1.79 -21.55 2.99
CA GLU A 129 -1.34 -22.72 2.21
C GLU A 129 -2.25 -22.98 1.01
N ALA A 130 -3.56 -22.97 1.23
CA ALA A 130 -4.54 -23.16 0.17
C ALA A 130 -4.44 -22.08 -0.90
N VAL A 131 -4.42 -20.80 -0.49
CA VAL A 131 -4.37 -19.67 -1.44
C VAL A 131 -3.09 -19.65 -2.26
N ARG A 132 -1.96 -20.12 -1.73
CA ARG A 132 -0.71 -20.30 -2.50
C ARG A 132 -0.84 -21.32 -3.63
N GLN A 133 -1.70 -22.32 -3.47
CA GLN A 133 -1.97 -23.33 -4.49
C GLN A 133 -3.00 -22.87 -5.53
N TRP A 134 -3.73 -21.78 -5.27
CA TRP A 134 -4.72 -21.26 -6.20
C TRP A 134 -4.06 -20.71 -7.46
N ARG A 135 -4.84 -20.70 -8.54
CA ARG A 135 -4.45 -20.10 -9.83
C ARG A 135 -5.46 -19.05 -10.22
N PHE A 136 -4.95 -17.91 -10.66
CA PHE A 136 -5.74 -16.75 -11.05
C PHE A 136 -5.37 -16.34 -12.47
N VAL A 137 -6.32 -15.78 -13.20
CA VAL A 137 -6.04 -14.97 -14.38
C VAL A 137 -5.43 -13.67 -13.87
N PRO A 138 -4.22 -13.27 -14.30
CA PRO A 138 -3.63 -12.01 -13.91
C PRO A 138 -4.52 -10.84 -14.34
N GLY A 139 -4.52 -9.77 -13.54
CA GLY A 139 -5.14 -8.53 -13.95
C GLY A 139 -4.42 -7.96 -15.17
N ARG A 140 -5.18 -7.34 -16.07
CA ARG A 140 -4.65 -6.73 -17.29
C ARG A 140 -4.89 -5.23 -17.24
N LYS A 141 -3.89 -4.47 -17.65
CA LYS A 141 -3.99 -3.04 -17.90
C LYS A 141 -3.55 -2.80 -19.34
N GLU A 142 -4.42 -2.22 -20.17
CA GLU A 142 -4.09 -1.91 -21.57
C GLU A 142 -3.50 -3.13 -22.33
N ASN A 143 -4.14 -4.29 -22.15
CA ASN A 143 -3.72 -5.61 -22.67
C ASN A 143 -2.38 -6.17 -22.15
N LYS A 144 -1.69 -5.50 -21.23
CA LYS A 144 -0.50 -6.03 -20.57
C LYS A 144 -0.87 -6.68 -19.23
N PRO A 145 -0.32 -7.88 -18.92
CA PRO A 145 -0.48 -8.44 -17.58
C PRO A 145 0.23 -7.53 -16.59
N VAL A 146 -0.41 -7.26 -15.46
CA VAL A 146 0.15 -6.42 -14.40
C VAL A 146 -0.08 -7.07 -13.04
N LYS A 147 0.79 -6.76 -12.08
CA LYS A 147 0.62 -7.20 -10.69
C LYS A 147 -0.59 -6.50 -10.09
N VAL A 148 -1.60 -7.24 -9.62
CA VAL A 148 -2.83 -6.66 -9.04
C VAL A 148 -3.04 -7.13 -7.61
N ALA A 149 -3.35 -6.21 -6.71
CA ALA A 149 -3.80 -6.53 -5.37
C ALA A 149 -5.25 -7.01 -5.40
N ALA A 150 -5.52 -8.15 -4.76
CA ALA A 150 -6.85 -8.74 -4.61
C ALA A 150 -7.08 -9.15 -3.16
N THR A 151 -8.33 -9.04 -2.72
CA THR A 151 -8.77 -9.56 -1.42
C THR A 151 -9.53 -10.85 -1.65
N ILE A 152 -9.14 -11.89 -0.93
CA ILE A 152 -9.72 -13.23 -1.01
C ILE A 152 -10.38 -13.56 0.32
N GLU A 153 -11.61 -14.04 0.23
CA GLU A 153 -12.35 -14.55 1.38
C GLU A 153 -12.37 -16.08 1.34
N VAL A 154 -11.81 -16.69 2.37
CA VAL A 154 -11.77 -18.13 2.53
C VAL A 154 -12.80 -18.50 3.59
N ASN A 155 -13.93 -19.06 3.15
CA ASN A 155 -14.97 -19.52 4.05
C ASN A 155 -14.71 -20.97 4.49
N PHE A 156 -14.62 -21.15 5.80
CA PHE A 156 -14.51 -22.43 6.47
C PHE A 156 -15.88 -22.80 7.00
N ARG A 157 -16.48 -23.84 6.41
CA ARG A 157 -17.70 -24.51 6.90
C ARG A 157 -17.44 -25.98 7.18
N LEU A 158 -17.97 -26.48 8.30
CA LEU A 158 -17.96 -27.90 8.64
C LEU A 158 -19.19 -28.54 7.96
N LEU A 159 -18.96 -29.48 7.04
CA LEU A 159 -20.00 -30.31 6.43
C LEU A 159 -20.27 -31.54 7.30
#